data_AF-A0A2X1JYU8-F1
#
_entry.id   AF-A0A2X1JYU8-F1
#
_cell.length_a   1.000
_cell.length_b   1.000
_cell.length_c   1.000
_cell.angle_alpha   90.00
_cell.angle_beta   90.00
_cell.angle_gamma   90.00
#
_symmetry.space_group_name_H-M   'P 1'
#
loop_
_entity.id
_entity.type
_entity.pdbx_description
1 polymer ?
#
loop_
_entity_poly.entity_id
_entity_poly.type
_entity_poly.pdbx_seq_one_letter_code
_entity_poly.pdbx_strand_id
1 'polypeptide(L)'
;MPQCPHQALQIVDGKVVWNAAVCEQCDTCLKRCPQHATPMAQSMSVDEVLSHVRKAVLFIEGITVSGGEATTQLPFVVALFTAIKTIRNCAISPVWWTVTAC
;
A
#
# COMPACT_ATOMS: atom_id res chain seq x y z
N MET A 1 -14.99 -10.40 -10.58
CA MET A 1 -15.49 -11.75 -10.20
C MET A 1 -14.44 -12.79 -10.58
N PRO A 2 -14.19 -13.85 -9.78
CA PRO A 2 -12.87 -14.49 -9.65
C PRO A 2 -12.59 -15.41 -10.85
N GLN A 3 -12.21 -14.81 -11.98
CA GLN A 3 -11.63 -15.54 -13.09
C GLN A 3 -10.14 -15.20 -13.17
N CYS A 4 -9.42 -15.44 -12.07
CA CYS A 4 -7.97 -15.51 -12.13
C CYS A 4 -7.62 -16.88 -12.72
N PRO A 5 -6.93 -16.97 -13.86
CA PRO A 5 -6.55 -18.25 -14.46
C PRO A 5 -5.67 -19.09 -13.51
N HIS A 6 -4.88 -18.43 -12.68
CA HIS A 6 -3.99 -19.04 -11.68
C HIS A 6 -4.67 -19.31 -10.33
N GLN A 7 -5.99 -19.09 -10.21
CA GLN A 7 -6.73 -19.31 -8.96
C GLN A 7 -6.20 -18.54 -7.74
N ALA A 8 -5.48 -17.43 -7.96
CA ALA A 8 -4.90 -16.61 -6.90
C ALA A 8 -5.90 -15.73 -6.13
N LEU A 9 -7.20 -15.79 -6.48
CA LEU A 9 -8.27 -14.98 -5.89
C LEU A 9 -9.36 -15.89 -5.33
N GLN A 10 -9.72 -15.66 -4.07
CA GLN A 10 -10.82 -16.34 -3.39
C GLN A 10 -11.80 -15.30 -2.83
N ILE A 11 -13.05 -15.69 -2.58
CA ILE A 11 -14.02 -14.85 -1.89
C ILE A 11 -14.31 -15.48 -0.53
N VAL A 12 -13.99 -14.75 0.54
CA VAL A 12 -14.23 -15.16 1.93
C VAL A 12 -15.02 -14.04 2.58
N ASP A 13 -16.18 -14.36 3.17
CA ASP A 13 -17.08 -13.40 3.84
C ASP A 13 -17.45 -12.17 2.98
N GLY A 14 -17.66 -12.40 1.67
CA GLY A 14 -17.98 -11.34 0.71
C GLY A 14 -16.80 -10.43 0.34
N LYS A 15 -15.60 -10.68 0.86
CA LYS A 15 -14.36 -9.96 0.52
C LYS A 15 -13.49 -10.80 -0.40
N VAL A 16 -12.82 -10.14 -1.34
CA VAL A 16 -11.85 -10.79 -2.22
C VAL A 16 -10.53 -10.93 -1.46
N VAL A 17 -10.07 -12.16 -1.28
CA VAL A 17 -8.77 -12.51 -0.71
C VAL A 17 -7.82 -12.84 -1.85
N TRP A 18 -6.70 -12.13 -1.88
CA TRP A 18 -5.63 -12.32 -2.86
C TRP A 18 -4.46 -13.07 -2.24
N ASN A 19 -4.00 -14.12 -2.91
CA ASN A 19 -2.81 -14.86 -2.52
C ASN A 19 -1.61 -14.42 -3.37
N ALA A 20 -0.70 -13.67 -2.75
CA ALA A 20 0.51 -13.16 -3.41
C ALA A 20 1.46 -14.28 -3.89
N ALA A 21 1.49 -15.44 -3.22
CA ALA A 21 2.40 -16.54 -3.58
C ALA A 21 1.97 -17.28 -4.86
N VAL A 22 0.70 -17.19 -5.22
CA VAL A 22 0.12 -17.86 -6.41
C VAL A 22 -0.08 -16.87 -7.57
N CYS A 23 0.00 -15.57 -7.31
CA CYS A 23 -0.29 -14.55 -8.29
C CYS A 23 0.87 -14.31 -9.26
N GLU A 24 0.69 -14.67 -10.53
CA GLU A 24 1.65 -14.39 -11.60
C GLU A 24 1.49 -13.00 -12.26
N GLN A 25 0.79 -12.06 -11.61
CA GLN A 25 0.61 -10.68 -12.11
C GLN A 25 0.05 -10.59 -13.55
N CYS A 26 -0.83 -11.52 -13.93
CA CYS A 26 -1.41 -11.60 -15.28
C CYS A 26 -2.44 -10.50 -15.64
N ASP A 27 -2.72 -9.55 -14.73
CA ASP A 27 -3.66 -8.42 -14.86
C ASP A 27 -5.11 -8.73 -15.28
N THR A 28 -5.48 -10.01 -15.36
CA THR A 28 -6.82 -10.43 -15.78
C THR A 28 -7.90 -9.91 -14.83
N CYS A 29 -7.58 -9.80 -13.53
CA CYS A 29 -8.47 -9.25 -12.53
C CYS A 29 -8.76 -7.76 -12.70
N LEU A 30 -7.76 -6.97 -13.16
CA LEU A 30 -7.91 -5.54 -13.40
C LEU A 30 -8.79 -5.27 -14.62
N LYS A 31 -8.54 -5.98 -15.73
CA LYS A 31 -9.29 -5.83 -17.00
C LYS A 31 -10.78 -6.16 -16.86
N ARG A 32 -11.12 -7.03 -15.91
CA ARG A 32 -12.50 -7.50 -15.68
C ARG A 32 -13.21 -6.80 -14.52
N CYS A 33 -12.53 -5.89 -13.82
CA CYS A 33 -13.13 -5.20 -12.69
C CYS A 33 -13.92 -3.99 -13.21
N PRO A 34 -15.27 -3.97 -13.09
CA PRO A 34 -16.07 -2.84 -13.57
C PRO A 34 -15.80 -1.55 -12.78
N GLN A 35 -15.22 -1.67 -11.59
CA GLN A 35 -14.85 -0.54 -10.73
C GLN A 35 -13.36 -0.19 -10.84
N HIS A 36 -12.60 -0.86 -11.72
CA HIS A 36 -11.16 -0.69 -11.87
C HIS A 36 -10.38 -0.85 -10.54
N ALA A 37 -11.00 -1.51 -9.55
CA ALA A 37 -10.41 -1.77 -8.26
C ALA A 37 -9.46 -2.97 -8.35
N THR A 38 -8.29 -2.85 -7.72
CA THR A 38 -7.34 -3.95 -7.61
C THR A 38 -7.68 -4.85 -6.42
N PRO A 39 -7.85 -6.18 -6.62
CA PRO A 39 -8.01 -7.11 -5.50
C PRO A 39 -6.70 -7.32 -4.74
N MET A 40 -5.59 -6.75 -5.22
CA MET A 40 -4.28 -6.81 -4.57
C MET A 40 -4.13 -5.77 -3.45
N ALA A 41 -5.16 -4.95 -3.19
CA ALA A 41 -5.17 -4.03 -2.06
C ALA A 41 -5.11 -4.82 -0.75
N GLN A 42 -4.12 -4.51 0.09
CA GLN A 42 -3.91 -5.14 1.38
C GLN A 42 -4.13 -4.12 2.49
N SER A 43 -4.77 -4.53 3.57
CA SER A 43 -4.79 -3.76 4.81
C SER A 43 -3.49 -4.03 5.55
N MET A 44 -2.74 -2.96 5.86
CA MET A 44 -1.51 -3.03 6.63
C MET A 44 -1.61 -2.10 7.83
N SER A 45 -1.06 -2.54 8.95
CA SER A 45 -0.81 -1.69 10.11
C SER A 45 0.40 -0.79 9.87
N VAL A 46 0.54 0.25 10.71
CA VAL A 46 1.70 1.15 10.65
C VAL A 46 3.01 0.37 10.85
N ASP A 47 3.06 -0.57 11.79
CA ASP A 47 4.24 -1.39 12.06
C ASP A 47 4.64 -2.27 10.86
N GLU A 48 3.68 -2.85 10.16
CA GLU A 48 3.93 -3.62 8.96
C GLU A 48 4.55 -2.74 7.86
N VAL A 49 3.98 -1.55 7.62
CA VAL A 49 4.54 -0.60 6.66
C VAL A 49 5.97 -0.20 7.04
N LEU A 50 6.21 0.10 8.32
CA LEU A 50 7.56 0.41 8.80
C LEU A 50 8.55 -0.75 8.59
N SER A 51 8.10 -1.99 8.74
CA SER A 51 8.94 -3.17 8.47
C SER A 51 9.38 -3.25 7.00
N HIS A 52 8.50 -2.87 6.07
CA HIS A 52 8.81 -2.78 4.64
C HIS A 52 9.76 -1.61 4.35
N VAL A 53 9.48 -0.43 4.91
CA VAL A 53 10.31 0.77 4.77
C VAL A 53 11.73 0.51 5.27
N ARG A 54 11.90 -0.16 6.43
CA ARG A 54 13.21 -0.50 6.99
C ARG A 54 14.08 -1.34 6.06
N LYS A 55 13.48 -2.21 5.24
CA LYS A 55 14.22 -3.02 4.25
C LYS A 55 14.78 -2.17 3.10
N ALA A 56 14.08 -1.10 2.75
CA ALA A 56 14.44 -0.20 1.65
C ALA A 56 15.13 1.09 2.12
N VAL A 57 15.33 1.27 3.43
CA VAL A 57 15.71 2.54 4.07
C VAL A 57 17.00 3.17 3.52
N LEU A 58 17.93 2.33 3.06
CA LEU A 58 19.21 2.76 2.49
C LEU A 58 19.10 3.18 1.02
N PHE A 59 17.97 2.90 0.37
CA PHE A 59 17.74 3.11 -1.06
C PHE A 59 16.65 4.14 -1.36
N ILE A 60 15.94 4.62 -0.34
CA ILE A 60 14.84 5.59 -0.49
C ILE A 60 15.18 6.90 0.21
N GLU A 61 14.87 8.01 -0.44
CA GLU A 61 15.06 9.37 0.12
C GLU A 61 13.77 9.94 0.73
N GLY A 62 12.62 9.35 0.42
CA GLY A 62 11.32 9.83 0.89
C GLY A 62 10.20 8.82 0.63
N ILE A 63 9.02 9.12 1.19
CA ILE A 63 7.80 8.31 1.05
C ILE A 63 6.68 9.21 0.53
N THR A 64 6.09 8.82 -0.59
CA THR A 64 4.89 9.47 -1.16
C THR A 64 3.67 8.63 -0.83
N VAL A 65 2.65 9.25 -0.23
CA VAL A 65 1.36 8.61 0.02
C VAL A 65 0.37 9.07 -1.04
N SER A 66 -0.20 8.12 -1.78
CA SER A 66 -1.26 8.37 -2.77
C SER A 66 -2.51 7.57 -2.44
N GLY A 67 -3.66 8.11 -2.82
CA GLY A 67 -4.99 7.57 -2.55
C GLY A 67 -5.98 8.69 -2.78
N GLY A 68 -6.98 8.48 -3.65
CA GLY A 68 -7.77 9.54 -4.30
C GLY A 68 -8.20 10.70 -3.41
N GLU A 69 -8.50 10.45 -2.14
CA GLU A 69 -8.62 11.47 -1.09
C GLU A 69 -7.72 11.07 0.10
N ALA A 70 -6.56 11.72 0.23
CA ALA A 70 -5.59 11.45 1.30
C ALA A 70 -6.15 11.73 2.71
N THR A 71 -7.21 12.52 2.82
CA THR A 71 -7.93 12.86 4.06
C THR A 71 -8.75 11.70 4.62
N THR A 72 -9.15 10.73 3.80
CA THR A 72 -9.99 9.59 4.23
C THR A 72 -9.27 8.66 5.22
N GLN A 73 -7.93 8.71 5.25
CA GLN A 73 -7.10 7.92 6.17
C GLN A 73 -6.15 8.79 7.01
N LEU A 74 -6.55 10.03 7.31
CA LEU A 74 -5.72 10.98 8.06
C LEU A 74 -5.10 10.40 9.35
N PRO A 75 -5.83 9.63 10.21
CA PRO A 75 -5.23 9.06 11.42
C PRO A 75 -4.08 8.11 11.12
N PHE A 76 -4.19 7.32 10.05
CA PHE A 76 -3.14 6.39 9.62
C PHE A 76 -1.91 7.15 9.12
N VAL A 77 -2.12 8.18 8.29
CA VAL A 77 -1.03 9.01 7.74
C VAL A 77 -0.26 9.70 8.86
N VAL A 78 -0.98 10.28 9.84
CA VAL A 78 -0.36 10.92 11.01
C VAL A 78 0.45 9.91 11.82
N ALA A 79 -0.11 8.74 12.10
CA ALA A 79 0.60 7.70 12.85
C ALA A 79 1.85 7.19 12.10
N LEU A 80 1.76 6.99 10.78
CA LEU A 80 2.86 6.56 9.94
C LEU A 80 4.02 7.56 9.96
N PHE A 81 3.75 8.85 9.69
CA PHE A 81 4.80 9.87 9.69
C PHE A 81 5.36 10.16 11.09
N THR A 82 4.54 10.02 12.14
CA THR A 82 5.02 10.11 13.52
C THR A 82 6.02 9.00 13.81
N ALA A 83 5.71 7.77 13.42
CA ALA A 83 6.60 6.63 13.64
C ALA A 83 7.88 6.72 12.79
N ILE A 84 7.79 7.14 11.53
CA ILE A 84 8.97 7.33 10.65
C ILE A 84 9.95 8.34 11.26
N LYS A 85 9.45 9.47 11.80
CA LYS A 85 10.31 10.50 12.43
C LYS A 85 11.13 9.99 13.61
N THR A 86 10.68 8.93 14.28
CA THR A 86 11.43 8.32 15.40
C THR A 86 12.58 7.41 14.95
N ILE A 87 12.63 7.03 13.67
CA ILE A 87 13.68 6.17 13.11
C ILE A 87 14.93 7.03 12.85
N ARG A 88 15.84 7.09 13.83
CA ARG A 88 17.10 7.87 13.79
C ARG A 88 18.08 7.52 12.65
N ASN A 89 17.81 6.48 11.86
CA ASN A 89 18.65 6.06 10.72
C ASN A 89 18.05 6.41 9.36
N CYS A 90 16.85 7.00 9.33
CA CYS A 90 16.29 7.63 8.15
C CYS A 90 16.72 9.10 8.20
N ALA A 91 17.85 9.44 7.58
CA ALA A 91 18.16 10.83 7.26
C ALA A 91 17.23 11.33 6.13
N ILE A 92 15.92 11.23 6.34
CA ILE A 92 14.94 11.92 5.52
C ILE A 92 15.06 13.36 5.97
N SER A 93 15.80 14.16 5.21
CA SER A 93 16.06 15.56 5.55
C SER A 93 14.72 16.27 5.84
N PRO A 94 14.70 17.28 6.73
CA PRO A 94 13.47 17.99 7.11
C PRO A 94 12.94 18.94 6.01
N VAL A 95 13.49 18.87 4.80
CA VAL A 95 13.07 19.68 3.65
C VAL A 95 12.01 18.88 2.89
N TRP A 96 10.95 19.55 2.42
CA TRP A 96 9.82 18.97 1.68
C TRP A 96 8.65 18.46 2.54
N TRP A 97 8.11 19.34 3.38
CA TRP A 97 6.67 19.35 3.72
C TRP A 97 5.80 19.75 2.52
N THR A 98 6.08 19.27 1.31
CA THR A 98 5.17 19.46 0.19
C THR A 98 4.18 18.31 0.21
N VAL A 99 3.08 18.52 0.93
CA VAL A 99 1.83 17.81 0.64
C VAL A 99 1.41 18.32 -0.74
N THR A 100 1.95 17.71 -1.80
CA THR A 100 1.36 17.83 -3.13
C THR A 100 0.12 16.94 -3.09
N ALA A 101 -0.96 17.51 -2.55
CA ALA A 101 -2.30 17.09 -2.91
C ALA A 101 -2.40 17.30 -4.43
N CYS A 102 -2.56 16.21 -5.16
CA CYS A 102 -3.19 16.30 -6.47
C CYS A 102 -4.69 16.46 -6.26
#